data_AF-A0A496V3M5-F1
#
_entry.id   AF-A0A496V3M5-F1
#
_cell.length_a   1.000
_cell.length_b   1.000
_cell.length_c   1.000
_cell.angle_alpha   90.00
_cell.angle_beta   90.00
_cell.angle_gamma   90.00
#
_symmetry.space_group_name_H-M   'P 1'
#
loop_
_entity.id
_entity.type
_entity.pdbx_description
1 polymer ?
#
loop_
_entity_poly.entity_id
_entity_poly.type
_entity_poly.pdbx_seq_one_letter_code
_entity_poly.pdbx_strand_id
1 'polypeptide(L)'
;MEKQTLADENDKATGSISIIRELLNDESFKDEHRTVYNFFTRKYAFPFVAVLKVNFTCIASNRYSLFLPEFFKKLDNGILVTKSAFTQARRHLKPEAFVTLNQKAVVDAFYADGNHEKAWGFRLLAIDGSKIHLPNAPEINEEFGTINGTLVKITR
;
A
#
# COMPACT_ATOMS: atom_id res chain seq x y z
N MET A 1 -36.14 1.15 15.38
CA MET A 1 -34.92 0.63 16.01
C MET A 1 -33.79 0.83 15.03
N GLU A 2 -33.19 2.01 15.07
CA GLU A 2 -31.98 2.33 14.32
C GLU A 2 -30.84 1.47 14.85
N LYS A 3 -30.25 0.66 13.98
CA LYS A 3 -28.93 0.10 14.27
C LYS A 3 -27.97 1.28 14.29
N GLN A 4 -27.61 1.70 15.51
CA GLN A 4 -26.38 2.41 15.77
C GLN A 4 -25.24 1.53 15.25
N THR A 5 -24.75 1.82 14.05
CA THR A 5 -23.43 1.39 13.62
C THR A 5 -22.46 2.23 14.45
N LEU A 6 -22.17 1.72 15.66
CA LEU A 6 -21.10 2.19 16.50
C LEU A 6 -19.84 2.20 15.65
N ALA A 7 -19.25 3.39 15.51
CA ALA A 7 -17.93 3.58 14.95
C ALA A 7 -16.94 2.82 15.83
N ASP A 8 -16.70 1.56 15.48
CA ASP A 8 -15.66 0.76 16.10
C ASP A 8 -14.38 0.93 15.28
N GLU A 9 -13.25 0.94 15.99
CA GLU A 9 -11.89 0.98 15.48
C GLU A 9 -11.37 2.33 14.97
N ASN A 10 -10.58 2.96 15.83
CA ASN A 10 -9.49 3.85 15.44
C ASN A 10 -8.47 3.01 14.64
N ASP A 11 -8.79 2.90 13.35
CA ASP A 11 -8.30 2.07 12.26
C ASP A 11 -6.79 1.78 12.29
N LYS A 12 -6.40 0.50 12.28
CA LYS A 12 -5.01 0.03 12.18
C LYS A 12 -4.25 0.74 11.05
N ALA A 13 -4.93 1.09 9.95
CA ALA A 13 -4.34 1.87 8.87
C ALA A 13 -3.90 3.28 9.29
N THR A 14 -4.65 3.94 10.17
CA THR A 14 -4.29 5.25 10.73
C THR A 14 -3.01 5.16 11.58
N GLY A 15 -2.89 4.11 12.39
CA GLY A 15 -1.66 3.81 13.16
C GLY A 15 -0.45 3.53 12.26
N SER A 16 -0.65 2.79 11.17
CA SER A 16 0.40 2.59 10.17
C SER A 16 0.87 3.90 9.54
N ILE A 17 -0.07 4.80 9.21
CA ILE A 17 0.27 6.11 8.63
C ILE A 17 1.06 6.97 9.62
N SER A 18 0.75 6.95 10.92
CA SER A 18 1.53 7.69 11.92
C SER A 18 2.95 7.15 12.04
N ILE A 19 3.13 5.82 12.10
CA ILE A 19 4.45 5.18 12.15
C ILE A 19 5.29 5.54 10.92
N ILE A 20 4.70 5.53 9.73
CA ILE A 20 5.40 5.96 8.50
C ILE A 20 5.87 7.40 8.62
N ARG A 21 5.01 8.31 9.11
CA ARG A 21 5.39 9.72 9.26
C ARG A 21 6.54 9.91 10.25
N GLU A 22 6.51 9.19 11.36
CA GLU A 22 7.59 9.22 12.35
C GLU A 22 8.92 8.72 11.75
N LEU A 23 8.92 7.55 11.11
CA LEU A 23 10.11 6.99 10.47
C LEU A 23 10.66 7.88 9.36
N LEU A 24 9.80 8.49 8.54
CA LEU A 24 10.24 9.37 7.45
C LEU A 24 10.84 10.69 7.95
N ASN A 25 10.45 11.16 9.13
CA ASN A 25 10.99 12.37 9.75
C ASN A 25 12.20 12.08 10.66
N ASP A 26 12.53 10.81 10.89
CA ASP A 26 13.68 10.41 11.68
C ASP A 26 14.97 10.47 10.83
N GLU A 27 15.94 11.23 11.33
CA GLU A 27 17.26 11.37 10.74
C GLU A 27 18.06 10.07 10.80
N SER A 28 17.88 9.27 11.86
CA SER A 28 18.56 7.98 11.99
C SER A 28 18.11 6.99 10.90
N PHE A 29 16.81 6.98 10.61
CA PHE A 29 16.23 6.18 9.53
C PHE A 29 16.78 6.58 8.17
N LYS A 30 16.90 7.89 7.89
CA LYS A 30 17.53 8.39 6.66
C LYS A 30 18.99 7.95 6.55
N ASP A 31 19.73 8.01 7.65
CA ASP A 31 21.16 7.72 7.68
C ASP A 31 21.47 6.24 7.44
N GLU A 32 20.63 5.35 7.97
CA GLU A 32 20.70 3.92 7.73
C GLU A 32 20.39 3.56 6.27
N HIS A 33 19.41 4.25 5.67
CA HIS A 33 18.82 3.86 4.38
C HIS A 33 19.28 4.67 3.16
N ARG A 34 20.29 5.53 3.33
CA ARG A 34 21.05 6.13 2.21
C ARG A 34 22.30 5.32 1.89
N THR A 35 22.75 5.36 0.64
CA THR A 35 23.95 4.61 0.23
C THR A 35 25.25 5.22 0.74
N VAL A 36 25.35 6.55 0.78
CA VAL A 36 26.53 7.29 1.27
C VAL A 36 26.07 8.48 2.10
N TYR A 37 26.87 8.85 3.11
CA TYR A 37 26.54 9.89 4.08
C TYR A 37 26.26 11.28 3.49
N ASN A 38 26.80 11.59 2.32
CA ASN A 38 26.64 12.89 1.67
C ASN A 38 25.37 12.99 0.81
N PHE A 39 24.69 11.88 0.51
CA PHE A 39 23.43 11.90 -0.23
C PHE A 39 22.26 12.34 0.65
N PHE A 40 21.29 13.01 0.03
CA PHE A 40 20.10 13.59 0.70
C PHE A 40 20.39 14.63 1.79
N THR A 41 21.60 15.20 1.79
CA THR A 41 22.00 16.28 2.72
C THR A 41 21.60 17.67 2.22
N ARG A 42 21.47 17.85 0.90
CA ARG A 42 21.14 19.14 0.28
C ARG A 42 19.63 19.34 0.22
N LYS A 43 19.18 20.57 0.49
CA LYS A 43 17.76 20.97 0.43
C LYS A 43 17.16 21.04 -0.97
N TYR A 44 17.94 20.88 -2.04
CA TYR A 44 17.46 21.14 -3.40
C TYR A 44 17.14 19.88 -4.20
N ALA A 45 15.99 19.94 -4.88
CA ALA A 45 15.36 18.98 -5.79
C ALA A 45 14.88 17.63 -5.20
N PHE A 46 15.70 16.87 -4.49
CA PHE A 46 15.32 15.51 -4.06
C PHE A 46 15.72 15.19 -2.62
N PRO A 47 14.97 15.67 -1.62
CA PRO A 47 15.13 15.18 -0.26
C PRO A 47 14.71 13.71 -0.18
N PHE A 48 15.28 12.98 0.79
CA PHE A 48 15.04 11.55 1.03
C PHE A 48 13.54 11.19 1.01
N VAL A 49 12.75 11.94 1.79
CA VAL A 49 11.29 11.74 1.90
C VAL A 49 10.57 11.97 0.57
N ALA A 50 11.00 12.94 -0.25
CA ALA A 50 10.37 13.17 -1.55
C ALA A 50 10.64 12.00 -2.50
N VAL A 51 11.85 11.44 -2.51
CA VAL A 51 12.16 10.26 -3.32
C VAL A 51 11.30 9.07 -2.90
N LEU A 52 11.13 8.82 -1.60
CA LEU A 52 10.25 7.76 -1.10
C LEU A 52 8.79 7.98 -1.50
N LYS A 53 8.24 9.18 -1.30
CA LYS A 53 6.86 9.52 -1.67
C LYS A 53 6.61 9.36 -3.17
N VAL A 54 7.53 9.83 -4.02
CA VAL A 54 7.43 9.65 -5.47
C VAL A 54 7.47 8.17 -5.85
N ASN A 55 8.33 7.37 -5.20
CA ASN A 55 8.34 5.92 -5.43
C ASN A 55 7.00 5.28 -5.08
N PHE A 56 6.44 5.53 -3.89
CA PHE A 56 5.14 4.96 -3.50
C PHE A 56 4.00 5.34 -4.46
N THR A 57 3.92 6.61 -4.88
CA THR A 57 2.83 7.07 -5.76
C THR A 57 2.98 6.60 -7.21
N CYS A 58 4.21 6.53 -7.73
CA CYS A 58 4.45 6.21 -9.14
C CYS A 58 4.65 4.71 -9.41
N ILE A 59 4.90 3.88 -8.40
CA ILE A 59 5.12 2.43 -8.61
C ILE A 59 3.89 1.76 -9.22
N ALA A 60 2.69 2.21 -8.83
CA ALA A 60 1.42 1.63 -9.30
C ALA A 60 1.02 2.08 -10.72
N SER A 61 1.50 3.25 -11.17
CA SER A 61 0.96 3.92 -12.35
C SER A 61 2.01 4.18 -13.45
N ASN A 62 3.30 4.02 -13.14
CA ASN A 62 4.44 4.29 -14.03
C ASN A 62 4.43 5.69 -14.70
N ARG A 63 3.74 6.66 -14.10
CA ARG A 63 3.47 7.99 -14.69
C ARG A 63 4.48 9.07 -14.28
N TYR A 64 5.77 8.73 -14.15
CA TYR A 64 6.80 9.65 -13.68
C TYR A 64 6.88 10.97 -14.47
N SER A 65 6.63 10.96 -15.80
CA SER A 65 6.69 12.18 -16.64
C SER A 65 5.63 13.22 -16.27
N LEU A 66 4.44 12.77 -15.91
CA LEU A 66 3.32 13.65 -15.58
C LEU A 66 3.35 14.00 -14.10
N PHE A 67 3.70 13.02 -13.27
CA PHE A 67 3.68 13.18 -11.82
C PHE A 67 4.82 14.06 -11.29
N LEU A 68 6.06 13.92 -11.78
CA LEU A 68 7.20 14.69 -11.25
C LEU A 68 6.97 16.21 -11.38
N PRO A 69 6.59 16.77 -12.56
CA PRO A 69 6.32 18.20 -12.67
C PRO A 69 5.18 18.66 -11.75
N GLU A 70 4.10 17.89 -11.65
CA GLU A 70 2.95 18.25 -10.81
C GLU A 70 3.30 18.22 -9.31
N PHE A 71 4.03 17.19 -8.88
CA PHE A 71 4.48 17.01 -7.50
C PHE A 71 5.41 18.15 -7.07
N PHE A 72 6.39 18.51 -7.90
CA PHE A 72 7.33 19.59 -7.57
C PHE A 72 6.73 20.99 -7.73
N LYS A 73 5.71 21.16 -8.58
CA LYS A 73 4.87 22.36 -8.61
C LYS A 73 4.08 22.54 -7.32
N LYS A 74 3.51 21.45 -6.78
CA LYS A 74 2.78 21.47 -5.49
C LYS A 74 3.66 21.75 -4.28
N LEU A 75 4.95 21.41 -4.35
CA LEU A 75 5.91 21.70 -3.29
C LEU A 75 6.43 23.16 -3.32
N ASP A 76 5.93 23.99 -4.23
CA ASP A 76 6.37 25.38 -4.46
C ASP A 76 7.89 25.53 -4.64
N ASN A 77 8.52 24.47 -5.15
CA ASN A 77 9.98 24.45 -5.30
C ASN A 77 10.44 25.12 -6.59
N GLY A 78 9.53 25.43 -7.54
CA GLY A 78 9.84 26.06 -8.84
C GLY A 78 10.78 25.24 -9.76
N ILE A 79 11.27 24.09 -9.30
CA ILE A 79 12.26 23.27 -10.00
C ILE A 79 11.56 22.35 -11.00
N LEU A 80 11.95 22.47 -12.27
CA LEU A 80 11.60 21.47 -13.28
C LEU A 80 12.47 20.23 -13.08
N VAL A 81 11.83 19.13 -12.71
CA VAL A 81 12.50 17.86 -12.41
C VAL A 81 12.32 16.88 -13.56
N THR A 82 13.44 16.34 -14.06
CA THR A 82 13.45 15.34 -15.13
C THR A 82 13.40 13.91 -14.57
N LYS A 83 12.94 12.96 -15.41
CA LYS A 83 12.99 11.52 -15.07
C LYS A 83 14.41 11.05 -14.76
N SER A 84 15.41 11.51 -15.52
CA SER A 84 16.80 11.12 -15.33
C SER A 84 17.34 11.59 -13.97
N ALA A 85 17.00 12.81 -13.56
CA ALA A 85 17.36 13.33 -12.24
C ALA A 85 16.72 12.50 -11.11
N PHE A 86 15.45 12.10 -11.26
CA PHE A 86 14.81 11.19 -10.31
C PHE A 86 15.52 9.83 -10.25
N THR A 87 15.82 9.22 -11.39
CA THR A 87 16.53 7.93 -11.43
C THR A 87 17.92 8.02 -10.80
N GLN A 88 18.62 9.14 -10.97
CA GLN A 88 19.88 9.41 -10.28
C GLN A 88 19.67 9.47 -8.76
N ALA A 89 18.70 10.24 -8.27
CA ALA A 89 18.40 10.35 -6.85
C ALA A 89 17.97 9.00 -6.24
N ARG A 90 17.12 8.24 -6.94
CA ARG A 90 16.63 6.93 -6.50
C ARG A 90 17.75 5.91 -6.29
N ARG A 91 18.85 5.97 -7.07
CA ARG A 91 20.01 5.07 -6.89
C ARG A 91 20.70 5.22 -5.55
N HIS A 92 20.46 6.32 -4.84
CA HIS A 92 21.05 6.55 -3.52
C HIS A 92 20.16 6.11 -2.36
N LEU A 93 18.94 5.63 -2.65
CA LEU A 93 18.03 5.04 -1.69
C LEU A 93 18.24 3.52 -1.64
N LYS A 94 18.55 3.01 -0.46
CA LYS A 94 18.69 1.57 -0.21
C LYS A 94 17.32 0.85 -0.26
N PRO A 95 17.21 -0.32 -0.90
CA PRO A 95 15.95 -1.07 -0.96
C PRO A 95 15.46 -1.52 0.42
N GLU A 96 16.37 -1.70 1.38
CA GLU A 96 16.07 -2.04 2.77
C GLU A 96 15.12 -1.04 3.43
N ALA A 97 15.07 0.22 2.94
CA ALA A 97 14.13 1.24 3.42
C ALA A 97 12.68 0.77 3.32
N PHE A 98 12.34 0.11 2.21
CA PHE A 98 10.99 -0.38 1.96
C PHE A 98 10.69 -1.62 2.81
N VAL A 99 11.69 -2.47 3.04
CA VAL A 99 11.55 -3.64 3.92
C VAL A 99 11.29 -3.19 5.36
N THR A 100 12.09 -2.25 5.87
CA THR A 100 11.94 -1.70 7.22
C THR A 100 10.61 -0.96 7.38
N LEU A 101 10.20 -0.16 6.38
CA LEU A 101 8.89 0.51 6.40
C LEU A 101 7.74 -0.50 6.41
N ASN A 102 7.81 -1.53 5.58
CA ASN A 102 6.78 -2.57 5.56
C ASN A 102 6.72 -3.33 6.89
N GLN A 103 7.86 -3.71 7.44
CA GLN A 103 7.90 -4.43 8.72
C GLN A 103 7.32 -3.58 9.85
N LYS A 104 7.86 -2.38 10.07
CA LYS A 104 7.46 -1.53 11.20
C LYS A 104 6.06 -0.95 11.06
N ALA A 105 5.70 -0.47 9.87
CA ALA A 105 4.45 0.26 9.70
C ALA A 105 3.28 -0.62 9.29
N VAL A 106 3.51 -1.75 8.61
CA VAL A 106 2.41 -2.62 8.15
C VAL A 106 2.37 -3.88 8.99
N VAL A 107 3.44 -4.67 9.02
CA VAL A 107 3.41 -5.98 9.68
C VAL A 107 3.19 -5.83 11.18
N ASP A 108 4.02 -5.02 11.84
CA ASP A 108 3.95 -4.87 13.29
C ASP A 108 2.64 -4.17 13.69
N ALA A 109 2.26 -3.10 12.98
CA ALA A 109 1.02 -2.37 13.26
C ALA A 109 -0.25 -3.23 13.11
N PHE A 110 -0.29 -4.13 12.11
CA PHE A 110 -1.49 -4.93 11.86
C PHE A 110 -1.53 -6.26 12.61
N TYR A 111 -0.38 -6.85 12.93
CA TYR A 111 -0.29 -8.23 13.43
C TYR A 111 0.32 -8.40 14.83
N ALA A 112 0.89 -7.34 15.44
CA ALA A 112 1.53 -7.48 16.75
C ALA A 112 0.55 -7.86 17.88
N ASP A 113 -0.72 -7.47 17.77
CA ASP A 113 -1.76 -7.78 18.75
C ASP A 113 -2.31 -9.21 18.65
N GLY A 114 -1.93 -9.95 17.59
CA GLY A 114 -2.47 -11.29 17.30
C GLY A 114 -3.98 -11.30 16.98
N ASN A 115 -4.62 -10.13 16.86
CA ASN A 115 -6.04 -9.96 16.62
C ASN A 115 -6.30 -9.81 15.12
N HIS A 116 -6.45 -10.94 14.46
CA HIS A 116 -6.77 -11.06 13.04
C HIS A 116 -7.64 -12.30 12.83
N GLU A 117 -8.41 -12.29 11.74
CA GLU A 117 -9.29 -13.40 11.42
C GLU A 117 -8.51 -14.71 11.20
N LYS A 118 -9.03 -15.78 11.81
CA LYS A 118 -8.47 -17.12 11.69
C LYS A 118 -9.54 -18.07 11.17
N ALA A 119 -9.16 -18.88 10.19
CA ALA A 119 -9.95 -19.99 9.68
C ALA A 119 -9.21 -21.29 10.00
N TRP A 120 -9.88 -22.23 10.69
CA TRP A 120 -9.29 -23.51 11.12
C TRP A 120 -7.95 -23.37 11.88
N GLY A 121 -7.80 -22.31 12.68
CA GLY A 121 -6.58 -22.05 13.45
C GLY A 121 -5.44 -21.38 12.66
N PHE A 122 -5.61 -21.20 11.34
CA PHE A 122 -4.65 -20.49 10.49
C PHE A 122 -5.09 -19.06 10.22
N ARG A 123 -4.13 -18.16 10.01
CA ARG A 123 -4.40 -16.79 9.57
C ARG A 123 -5.02 -16.81 8.18
N LEU A 124 -6.22 -16.25 8.05
CA LEU A 124 -6.89 -16.13 6.77
C LEU A 124 -6.31 -14.91 6.02
N LEU A 125 -5.68 -15.15 4.86
CA LEU A 125 -5.08 -14.10 4.02
C LEU A 125 -5.91 -13.78 2.80
N ALA A 126 -6.47 -14.81 2.19
CA ALA A 126 -7.34 -14.72 1.02
C ALA A 126 -8.22 -15.96 0.98
N ILE A 127 -9.42 -15.80 0.43
CA ILE A 127 -10.28 -16.91 0.00
C ILE A 127 -10.33 -16.82 -1.52
N ASP A 128 -9.72 -17.79 -2.20
CA ASP A 128 -9.83 -17.87 -3.66
C ASP A 128 -11.05 -18.72 -4.02
N GLY A 129 -12.12 -18.04 -4.40
CA GLY A 129 -13.38 -18.67 -4.77
C GLY A 129 -13.39 -19.06 -6.25
N SER A 130 -13.22 -20.34 -6.55
CA SER A 130 -13.41 -20.85 -7.92
C SER A 130 -14.89 -20.88 -8.28
N LYS A 131 -15.24 -20.37 -9.47
CA LYS A 131 -16.60 -20.39 -9.99
C LYS A 131 -16.76 -21.48 -11.04
N ILE A 132 -17.67 -22.42 -10.81
CA ILE A 132 -18.03 -23.45 -11.80
C ILE A 132 -19.38 -23.06 -12.43
N HIS A 133 -19.47 -23.21 -13.75
CA HIS A 133 -20.73 -23.06 -14.46
C HIS A 133 -21.44 -24.40 -14.50
N LEU A 134 -22.61 -24.49 -13.86
CA LEU A 134 -23.44 -25.69 -13.92
C LEU A 134 -24.43 -25.63 -15.07
N PRO A 135 -24.83 -26.77 -15.66
CA PRO A 135 -25.88 -26.83 -16.67
C PRO A 135 -27.23 -26.31 -16.15
N ASN A 136 -28.04 -25.74 -17.04
CA ASN A 136 -29.40 -25.32 -16.71
C ASN A 136 -30.37 -26.50 -16.64
N ALA A 137 -30.38 -27.20 -15.51
CA ALA A 137 -31.30 -28.27 -15.21
C ALA A 137 -32.18 -27.93 -13.99
N PRO A 138 -33.47 -28.33 -13.97
CA PRO A 138 -34.38 -28.04 -12.85
C PRO A 138 -33.84 -28.52 -11.49
N GLU A 139 -33.30 -29.73 -11.46
CA GLU A 139 -32.72 -30.37 -10.26
C GLU A 139 -31.55 -29.54 -9.68
N ILE A 140 -30.71 -28.99 -10.56
CA ILE A 140 -29.56 -28.17 -10.18
C ILE A 140 -30.03 -26.80 -9.65
N ASN A 141 -31.05 -26.22 -10.29
CA ASN A 141 -31.61 -24.94 -9.88
C ASN A 141 -32.32 -25.03 -8.53
N GLU A 142 -32.90 -26.19 -8.19
CA GLU A 142 -33.55 -26.44 -6.90
C GLU A 142 -32.53 -26.56 -5.75
N GLU A 143 -31.42 -27.28 -5.97
CA GLU A 143 -30.36 -27.45 -4.96
C GLU A 143 -29.51 -26.19 -4.76
N PHE A 144 -29.14 -25.49 -5.86
CA PHE A 144 -28.14 -24.41 -5.82
C PHE A 144 -28.69 -23.00 -6.10
N GLY A 145 -29.93 -22.86 -6.58
CA GLY A 145 -30.59 -21.59 -6.87
C GLY A 145 -30.27 -20.97 -8.24
N THR A 146 -30.83 -19.78 -8.52
CA THR A 146 -30.55 -18.98 -9.74
C THR A 146 -30.26 -17.51 -9.37
N ILE A 147 -29.37 -16.81 -10.10
CA ILE A 147 -29.08 -15.38 -9.88
C ILE A 147 -29.40 -14.60 -11.16
N ASN A 148 -30.42 -13.72 -11.12
CA ASN A 148 -30.82 -12.82 -12.21
C ASN A 148 -30.91 -13.48 -13.61
N GLY A 149 -31.61 -14.61 -13.72
CA GLY A 149 -31.86 -15.28 -15.00
C GLY A 149 -30.61 -15.91 -15.65
N THR A 150 -29.48 -15.95 -14.93
CA THR A 150 -28.28 -16.71 -15.32
C THR A 150 -27.95 -17.71 -14.22
N LEU A 151 -27.46 -18.88 -14.63
CA LEU A 151 -27.14 -20.02 -13.76
C LEU A 151 -26.27 -19.61 -12.58
N VAL A 152 -26.59 -20.13 -11.38
CA VAL A 152 -25.78 -19.92 -10.17
C VAL A 152 -24.36 -20.41 -10.43
N LYS A 153 -23.41 -19.51 -10.16
CA LYS A 153 -22.00 -19.84 -10.08
C LYS A 153 -21.72 -20.25 -8.65
N ILE A 154 -21.49 -21.54 -8.43
CA ILE A 154 -21.06 -22.04 -7.13
C ILE A 154 -19.65 -21.52 -6.88
N THR A 155 -19.44 -20.96 -5.69
CA THR A 155 -18.11 -20.59 -5.18
C THR A 155 -17.84 -21.52 -3.99
N ARG A 156 -16.76 -22.30 -4.03
CA ARG A 156 -16.31 -23.12 -2.89
C ARG A 156 -15.39 -22.32 -1.98
#